data_AF-A0A8C2K8F4-F1
#
_entry.id   AF-A0A8C2K8F4-F1
#
_cell.length_a   1.000
_cell.length_b   1.000
_cell.length_c   1.000
_cell.angle_alpha   90.00
_cell.angle_beta   90.00
_cell.angle_gamma   90.00
#
_symmetry.space_group_name_H-M   'P 1'
#
loop_
_entity.id
_entity.type
_entity.pdbx_description
1 polymer ?
#
loop_
_entity_poly.entity_id
_entity_poly.type
_entity_poly.pdbx_seq_one_letter_code
_entity_poly.pdbx_strand_id
1 'polypeptide(L)'
;MATYFDEHNCEPTNPEEQYRQNALLELARSLMQGLDIDSGSFDLSDWDQRLPPPAAKAVVQSLPIVIISSEQAADKALKCPVCLLEFEEQETVREMPCKHLFHTGCILPWLSKTNSCPLCRLELPTDNPDYEEFKKDKVRLCNISFLSCSVIIHSLYSSVTP
;
A
#
# COMPACT_ATOMS: atom_id res chain seq x y z
N MET A 1 -12.72 -21.40 27.96
CA MET A 1 -12.56 -20.94 26.57
C MET A 1 -11.08 -21.01 26.29
N ALA A 2 -10.64 -21.86 25.35
CA ALA A 2 -9.23 -21.93 24.97
C ALA A 2 -8.86 -20.63 24.22
N THR A 3 -7.64 -20.15 24.40
CA THR A 3 -7.17 -18.96 23.70
C THR A 3 -6.79 -19.35 22.27
N TYR A 4 -6.90 -18.42 21.32
CA TYR A 4 -6.54 -18.62 19.90
C TYR A 4 -5.17 -19.31 19.69
N PHE A 5 -4.24 -19.13 20.64
CA PHE A 5 -2.91 -19.75 20.61
C PHE A 5 -2.92 -21.24 20.94
N ASP A 6 -3.87 -21.70 21.76
CA ASP A 6 -4.05 -23.11 22.13
C ASP A 6 -4.65 -23.93 20.97
N GLU A 7 -5.47 -23.31 20.11
CA GLU A 7 -6.10 -23.95 18.93
C GLU A 7 -5.09 -24.23 17.79
N HIS A 8 -3.94 -23.54 17.81
CA HIS A 8 -2.91 -23.62 16.78
C HIS A 8 -1.60 -24.29 17.24
N ASN A 9 -1.57 -24.94 18.41
CA ASN A 9 -0.39 -25.59 18.99
C ASN A 9 0.85 -24.66 19.02
N CYS A 10 0.67 -23.37 19.25
CA CYS A 10 1.78 -22.43 19.31
C CYS A 10 2.42 -22.52 20.71
N GLU A 11 3.51 -23.27 20.85
CA GLU A 11 4.25 -23.33 22.12
C GLU A 11 5.20 -22.12 22.26
N PRO A 12 5.30 -21.50 23.45
CA PRO A 12 6.30 -20.49 23.72
C PRO A 12 7.69 -21.13 23.65
N THR A 13 8.51 -20.69 22.69
CA THR A 13 9.91 -21.11 22.58
C THR A 13 10.67 -20.78 23.88
N ASN A 14 11.48 -21.73 24.38
CA ASN A 14 12.28 -21.60 25.61
C ASN A 14 13.07 -20.27 25.62
N PRO A 15 13.07 -19.51 26.73
CA PRO A 15 13.84 -18.26 26.88
C PRO A 15 15.31 -18.33 26.43
N GLU A 16 16.00 -19.46 26.64
CA GLU A 16 17.40 -19.64 26.20
C GLU A 16 17.53 -19.85 24.67
N GLU A 17 16.57 -20.53 24.05
CA GLU A 17 16.52 -20.78 22.60
C GLU A 17 16.19 -19.47 21.85
N GLN A 18 15.25 -18.68 22.41
CA GLN A 18 14.92 -17.34 21.93
C GLN A 18 16.13 -16.40 21.92
N TYR A 19 16.94 -16.42 22.99
CA TYR A 19 18.13 -15.58 23.06
C TYR A 19 19.16 -15.94 21.99
N ARG A 20 19.32 -17.23 21.68
CA ARG A 20 20.23 -17.71 20.63
C ARG A 20 19.74 -17.41 19.22
N GLN A 21 18.44 -17.59 18.94
CA GLN A 21 17.85 -17.26 17.64
C GLN A 21 17.81 -15.75 17.38
N ASN A 22 17.62 -14.95 18.42
CA ASN A 22 17.59 -13.50 18.32
C ASN A 22 18.96 -12.85 18.49
N ALA A 23 20.05 -13.61 18.69
CA ALA A 23 21.38 -13.05 18.90
C ALA A 23 21.81 -12.12 17.76
N LEU A 24 21.48 -12.46 16.51
CA LEU A 24 21.77 -11.62 15.36
C LEU A 24 20.90 -10.34 15.33
N LEU A 25 19.65 -10.44 15.80
CA LEU A 25 18.76 -9.29 15.96
C LEU A 25 19.18 -8.38 17.13
N GLU A 26 19.68 -8.95 18.23
CA GLU A 26 20.25 -8.19 19.34
C GLU A 26 21.57 -7.54 18.95
N LEU A 27 22.42 -8.23 18.18
CA LEU A 27 23.62 -7.64 17.59
C LEU A 27 23.25 -6.49 16.64
N ALA A 28 22.24 -6.67 15.78
CA ALA A 28 21.75 -5.60 14.91
C ALA A 28 21.19 -4.42 15.71
N ARG A 29 20.41 -4.67 16.77
CA ARG A 29 19.88 -3.63 17.66
C ARG A 29 21.01 -2.88 18.39
N SER A 30 22.01 -3.61 18.87
CA SER A 30 23.17 -3.05 19.58
C SER A 30 24.08 -2.25 18.63
N LEU A 31 24.27 -2.72 17.39
CA LEU A 31 24.97 -1.98 16.33
C LEU A 31 24.22 -0.70 15.92
N MET A 32 22.89 -0.76 15.85
CA MET A 32 22.03 0.41 15.58
C MET A 32 22.02 1.41 16.75
N GLN A 33 22.24 0.95 17.98
CA GLN A 33 22.35 1.78 19.19
C GLN A 33 23.77 2.33 19.43
N GLY A 34 24.80 1.72 18.84
CA GLY A 34 26.20 2.10 19.00
C GLY A 34 26.73 3.08 17.95
N LEU A 35 25.91 3.43 16.95
CA LEU A 35 26.18 4.57 16.07
C LEU A 35 25.51 5.79 16.72
N ASP A 36 26.30 6.69 17.30
CA ASP A 36 25.88 8.08 17.55
C ASP A 36 25.59 8.75 16.19
N ILE A 37 24.47 8.38 15.58
CA ILE A 37 23.78 9.23 14.63
C ILE A 37 23.23 10.36 15.50
N ASP A 38 23.87 11.52 15.36
CA ASP A 38 23.49 12.78 15.99
C ASP A 38 21.97 12.84 16.15
N SER A 39 21.53 12.95 17.40
CA SER A 39 20.15 13.16 17.80
C SER A 39 19.70 14.56 17.40
N GLY A 40 19.77 14.87 16.10
CA GLY A 40 18.88 15.84 15.49
C GLY A 40 17.50 15.23 15.58
N SER A 41 16.70 15.72 16.53
CA SER A 41 15.26 15.49 16.69
C SER A 41 14.66 14.60 15.61
N PHE A 42 14.48 13.30 15.89
CA PHE A 42 13.60 12.47 15.08
C PHE A 42 12.18 12.92 15.38
N ASP A 43 11.85 14.08 14.80
CA ASP A 43 10.54 14.69 14.80
C ASP A 43 9.60 13.67 14.17
N LEU A 44 8.66 13.15 14.95
CA LEU A 44 7.64 12.23 14.46
C LEU A 44 6.76 12.88 13.36
N SER A 45 6.93 14.18 13.10
CA SER A 45 6.40 14.89 11.93
C SER A 45 7.09 14.54 10.60
N ASP A 46 8.29 13.94 10.60
CA ASP A 46 9.06 13.63 9.37
C ASP A 46 8.42 12.51 8.52
N TRP A 47 7.54 11.69 9.11
CA TRP A 47 6.83 10.64 8.38
C TRP A 47 5.91 11.20 7.28
N ASP A 48 5.44 12.44 7.39
CA ASP A 48 4.62 13.11 6.36
C ASP A 48 5.43 13.48 5.11
N GLN A 49 6.76 13.65 5.21
CA GLN A 49 7.60 14.00 4.04
C GLN A 49 7.77 12.85 3.03
N ARG A 50 7.43 11.61 3.42
CA ARG A 50 7.55 10.43 2.56
C ARG A 50 6.25 10.05 1.85
N LEU A 51 5.14 10.68 2.22
CA LEU A 51 3.87 10.37 1.58
C LEU A 51 3.85 10.95 0.15
N PRO A 52 3.34 10.19 -0.82
CA PRO A 52 3.15 10.73 -2.16
C PRO A 52 2.21 11.95 -2.07
N PRO A 53 2.39 12.94 -2.96
CA PRO A 53 1.59 14.14 -2.93
C PRO A 53 0.09 13.82 -3.03
N PRO A 54 -0.78 14.72 -2.57
CA PRO A 54 -2.21 14.53 -2.65
C PRO A 54 -2.67 14.38 -4.10
N ALA A 55 -3.80 13.69 -4.29
CA ALA A 55 -4.42 13.60 -5.62
C ALA A 55 -4.86 14.99 -6.10
N ALA A 56 -4.80 15.21 -7.41
CA ALA A 56 -5.27 16.43 -8.03
C ALA A 56 -6.74 16.67 -7.68
N LYS A 57 -7.06 17.86 -7.15
CA LYS A 57 -8.43 18.14 -6.65
C LYS A 57 -9.49 17.96 -7.73
N ALA A 58 -9.17 18.35 -8.96
CA ALA A 58 -10.03 18.17 -10.13
C ALA A 58 -10.33 16.70 -10.40
N VAL A 59 -9.31 15.83 -10.30
CA VAL A 59 -9.46 14.39 -10.49
C VAL A 59 -10.36 13.79 -9.42
N VAL A 60 -10.13 14.15 -8.15
CA VAL A 60 -10.93 13.67 -7.02
C VAL A 60 -12.40 14.07 -7.16
N GLN A 61 -12.67 15.31 -7.59
CA GLN A 61 -14.04 15.79 -7.80
C GLN A 61 -14.73 15.08 -8.95
N SER A 62 -14.00 14.76 -10.02
CA SER A 62 -14.51 14.06 -11.20
C SER A 62 -14.70 12.55 -11.01
N LEU A 63 -14.33 11.98 -9.85
CA LEU A 63 -14.52 10.55 -9.59
C LEU A 63 -15.99 10.15 -9.73
N PRO A 64 -16.30 9.07 -10.47
CA PRO A 64 -17.67 8.60 -10.66
C PRO A 64 -18.38 8.39 -9.32
N ILE A 65 -19.60 8.92 -9.24
CA ILE A 65 -20.50 8.67 -8.12
C ILE A 65 -21.45 7.57 -8.55
N VAL A 66 -21.46 6.48 -7.79
CA VAL A 66 -22.32 5.32 -8.02
C VAL A 66 -23.33 5.28 -6.88
N ILE A 67 -24.58 4.99 -7.22
CA ILE A 67 -25.66 4.80 -6.24
C ILE A 67 -25.81 3.30 -6.05
N ILE A 68 -25.73 2.85 -4.81
CA ILE A 68 -25.88 1.43 -4.47
C ILE A 68 -27.33 1.00 -4.70
N SER A 69 -27.52 -0.05 -5.51
CA SER A 69 -28.85 -0.65 -5.72
C SER A 69 -29.22 -1.56 -4.55
N SER A 70 -30.52 -1.84 -4.37
CA SER A 70 -31.02 -2.73 -3.31
C SER A 70 -30.39 -4.14 -3.39
N GLU A 71 -30.11 -4.63 -4.60
CA GLU A 71 -29.42 -5.91 -4.83
C GLU A 71 -27.97 -5.91 -4.33
N GLN A 72 -27.27 -4.79 -4.53
CA GLN A 72 -25.89 -4.61 -4.09
C GLN A 72 -25.80 -4.39 -2.57
N ALA A 73 -26.78 -3.68 -1.98
CA ALA A 73 -26.89 -3.49 -0.54
C ALA A 73 -27.20 -4.82 0.19
N ALA A 74 -27.90 -5.74 -0.46
CA ALA A 74 -28.17 -7.07 0.09
C ALA A 74 -26.91 -7.98 0.14
N ASP A 75 -25.88 -7.65 -0.63
CA ASP A 75 -24.62 -8.39 -0.64
C ASP A 75 -23.71 -7.94 0.52
N LYS A 76 -23.67 -8.76 1.58
CA LYS A 76 -22.79 -8.54 2.74
C LYS A 76 -21.29 -8.56 2.42
N ALA A 77 -20.89 -9.05 1.24
CA ALA A 77 -19.51 -8.95 0.79
C ALA A 77 -19.14 -7.51 0.37
N LEU A 78 -20.13 -6.68 0.01
CA LEU A 78 -19.93 -5.32 -0.43
C LEU A 78 -19.85 -4.36 0.76
N LYS A 79 -18.62 -4.05 1.20
CA LYS A 79 -18.36 -3.14 2.32
C LYS A 79 -17.25 -2.15 1.99
N CYS A 80 -17.29 -0.99 2.63
CA CYS A 80 -16.23 -0.01 2.49
C CYS A 80 -14.98 -0.50 3.22
N PRO A 81 -13.82 -0.68 2.55
CA PRO A 81 -12.61 -1.20 3.18
C PRO A 81 -11.94 -0.23 4.16
N VAL A 82 -12.37 1.04 4.20
CA VAL A 82 -11.81 2.08 5.08
C VAL A 82 -12.51 2.10 6.43
N CYS A 83 -13.84 2.13 6.47
CA CYS A 83 -14.61 2.09 7.72
C CYS A 83 -15.10 0.69 8.10
N LEU A 84 -14.97 -0.28 7.19
CA LEU A 84 -15.40 -1.67 7.35
C LEU A 84 -16.93 -1.86 7.51
N LEU A 85 -17.71 -0.83 7.15
CA LEU A 85 -19.17 -0.85 7.20
C LEU A 85 -19.77 -1.26 5.85
N GLU A 86 -20.91 -1.94 5.90
CA GLU A 86 -21.77 -2.28 4.75
C GLU A 86 -22.34 -0.99 4.12
N PHE A 87 -22.64 -1.04 2.83
CA PHE A 87 -23.27 0.08 2.13
C PHE A 87 -24.79 0.01 2.25
N GLU A 88 -25.45 1.16 2.41
CA GLU A 88 -26.91 1.25 2.48
C GLU A 88 -27.53 1.37 1.07
N GLU A 89 -28.81 1.00 0.96
CA GLU A 89 -29.56 1.20 -0.29
C GLU A 89 -29.68 2.70 -0.61
N GLN A 90 -29.56 3.04 -1.90
CA GLN A 90 -29.52 4.44 -2.36
C GLN A 90 -28.37 5.28 -1.79
N GLU A 91 -27.38 4.67 -1.14
CA GLU A 91 -26.21 5.39 -0.66
C GLU A 91 -25.29 5.81 -1.83
N THR A 92 -24.77 7.03 -1.76
CA THR A 92 -23.83 7.57 -2.76
C THR A 92 -22.39 7.22 -2.40
N VAL A 93 -21.80 6.34 -3.21
CA VAL A 93 -20.40 5.92 -3.08
C VAL A 93 -19.56 6.50 -4.21
N ARG A 94 -18.26 6.59 -3.98
CA ARG A 94 -17.27 7.00 -4.98
C ARG A 94 -16.57 5.78 -5.52
N GLU A 95 -16.52 5.67 -6.84
CA GLU A 95 -15.77 4.62 -7.54
C GLU A 95 -14.40 5.17 -7.98
N MET A 96 -13.34 4.46 -7.61
CA MET A 96 -11.99 4.73 -8.10
C MET A 96 -11.81 4.17 -9.52
N PRO A 97 -10.84 4.66 -10.34
CA PRO A 97 -10.60 4.13 -11.69
C PRO A 97 -10.16 2.64 -11.71
N CYS A 98 -9.79 2.09 -10.56
CA CYS A 98 -9.56 0.65 -10.36
C CYS A 98 -10.82 -0.15 -10.02
N LYS A 99 -12.01 0.46 -10.06
CA LYS A 99 -13.34 -0.12 -9.74
C LYS A 99 -13.57 -0.46 -8.26
N HIS A 100 -12.74 0.05 -7.36
CA HIS A 100 -12.96 -0.08 -5.92
C HIS A 100 -13.91 1.01 -5.42
N LEU A 101 -14.87 0.61 -4.58
CA LEU A 101 -15.93 1.46 -4.04
C LEU A 101 -15.63 1.89 -2.61
N PHE A 102 -15.95 3.15 -2.30
CA PHE A 102 -15.74 3.73 -0.98
C PHE A 102 -16.84 4.74 -0.65
N HIS A 103 -17.16 4.92 0.63
CA HIS A 103 -17.99 6.05 1.05
C HIS A 103 -17.31 7.37 0.69
N THR A 104 -18.11 8.34 0.25
CA THR A 104 -17.63 9.69 -0.06
C THR A 104 -16.90 10.31 1.14
N GLY A 105 -17.42 10.10 2.35
CA GLY A 105 -16.78 10.57 3.59
C GLY A 105 -15.46 9.86 3.94
N CYS A 106 -15.23 8.65 3.42
CA CYS A 106 -14.02 7.88 3.70
C CYS A 106 -12.91 8.16 2.69
N ILE A 107 -13.24 8.25 1.40
CA ILE A 107 -12.22 8.37 0.35
C ILE A 107 -11.67 9.78 0.17
N LEU A 108 -12.49 10.82 0.39
CA LEU A 108 -12.05 12.20 0.20
C LEU A 108 -10.94 12.61 1.18
N PRO A 109 -11.03 12.32 2.49
CA PRO A 109 -9.94 12.63 3.42
C PRO A 109 -8.68 11.83 3.09
N TRP A 110 -8.80 10.60 2.61
CA TRP A 110 -7.67 9.78 2.19
C TRP A 110 -6.94 10.41 0.98
N LEU A 111 -7.70 10.81 -0.05
CA LEU A 111 -7.17 11.41 -1.28
C LEU A 111 -6.60 12.83 -1.07
N SER A 112 -6.98 13.50 0.02
CA SER A 112 -6.38 14.78 0.43
C SER A 112 -4.99 14.64 1.04
N LYS A 113 -4.59 13.43 1.45
CA LYS A 113 -3.28 13.14 2.04
C LYS A 113 -2.38 12.35 1.12
N THR A 114 -2.95 11.47 0.31
CA THR A 114 -2.21 10.61 -0.62
C THR A 114 -2.93 10.53 -1.95
N ASN A 115 -2.26 10.13 -3.03
CA ASN A 115 -2.89 9.96 -4.34
C ASN A 115 -3.25 8.50 -4.67
N SER A 116 -3.21 7.56 -3.73
CA SER A 116 -3.31 6.13 -4.05
C SER A 116 -4.57 5.46 -3.51
N CYS A 117 -5.05 4.43 -4.21
CA CYS A 117 -6.16 3.59 -3.75
C CYS A 117 -5.77 2.78 -2.50
N PRO A 118 -6.57 2.79 -1.41
CA PRO A 118 -6.30 2.01 -0.20
C PRO A 118 -6.17 0.49 -0.41
N LEU A 119 -6.81 -0.06 -1.46
CA LEU A 119 -6.84 -1.50 -1.72
C LEU A 119 -5.72 -1.97 -2.64
N CYS A 120 -5.56 -1.33 -3.81
CA CYS A 120 -4.64 -1.79 -4.85
C CYS A 120 -3.45 -0.86 -5.08
N ARG A 121 -3.33 0.24 -4.32
CA ARG A 121 -2.27 1.24 -4.46
C ARG A 121 -2.17 1.88 -5.85
N LEU A 122 -3.21 1.77 -6.69
CA LEU A 122 -3.27 2.51 -7.95
C LEU A 122 -3.24 4.01 -7.64
N GLU A 123 -2.24 4.69 -8.20
CA GLU A 123 -2.03 6.13 -8.04
C GLU A 123 -2.82 6.95 -9.05
N LEU A 124 -3.51 7.98 -8.56
CA LEU A 124 -4.13 9.03 -9.35
C LEU A 124 -3.10 10.11 -9.74
N PRO A 125 -3.39 10.87 -10.81
CA PRO A 125 -2.62 12.07 -11.13
C PRO A 125 -2.67 13.10 -10.00
N THR A 126 -1.58 13.84 -9.86
CA THR A 126 -1.36 14.89 -8.85
C THR A 126 -1.14 16.24 -9.52
N ASP A 127 -1.33 17.33 -8.77
CA ASP A 127 -1.09 18.69 -9.26
C ASP A 127 0.40 19.09 -9.23
N ASN A 128 1.29 18.20 -8.78
CA ASN A 128 2.73 18.46 -8.65
C ASN A 128 3.48 17.96 -9.92
N PRO A 129 4.01 18.87 -10.77
CA PRO A 129 4.65 18.50 -12.02
C PRO A 129 5.94 17.69 -11.82
N ASP A 130 6.72 18.03 -10.80
CA ASP A 130 7.99 17.36 -10.49
C ASP A 130 7.75 15.89 -10.12
N TYR A 131 6.69 15.63 -9.35
CA TYR A 131 6.29 14.27 -8.98
C TYR A 131 5.81 13.45 -10.18
N GLU A 132 5.02 14.05 -11.09
CA GLU A 132 4.55 13.38 -12.30
C GLU A 132 5.69 13.08 -13.28
N GLU A 133 6.72 13.93 -13.35
CA GLU A 133 7.92 13.67 -14.13
C GLU A 133 8.72 12.51 -13.54
N PHE A 134 8.99 12.55 -12.22
CA PHE A 134 9.67 11.46 -11.52
C PHE A 134 8.94 10.11 -11.71
N LYS A 135 7.61 10.13 -11.66
CA LYS A 135 6.78 8.95 -11.91
C LYS A 135 6.97 8.39 -13.33
N LYS A 136 6.98 9.26 -14.35
CA LYS A 136 7.24 8.86 -15.74
C LYS A 136 8.64 8.25 -15.89
N ASP A 137 9.64 8.86 -15.26
CA ASP A 137 11.02 8.37 -15.31
C ASP A 137 11.19 7.02 -14.61
N LYS A 138 10.54 6.82 -13.46
CA LYS A 138 10.50 5.52 -12.79
C LYS A 138 9.88 4.43 -13.67
N VAL A 139 8.77 4.73 -14.35
CA VAL A 139 8.14 3.80 -15.30
C VAL A 139 9.05 3.53 -16.50
N ARG A 140 9.72 4.55 -17.04
CA ARG A 140 10.71 4.38 -18.12
C ARG A 140 11.85 3.46 -17.69
N LEU A 141 12.41 3.68 -16.50
CA LEU A 141 13.50 2.85 -15.95
C LEU A 141 13.04 1.41 -15.67
N CYS A 142 11.83 1.23 -15.15
CA CYS A 142 11.24 -0.09 -14.94
C CYS A 142 10.99 -0.79 -16.27
N ASN A 143 10.47 -0.09 -17.28
CA ASN A 143 10.32 -0.64 -18.62
C ASN A 143 11.67 -1.00 -19.22
N ILE A 144 12.71 -0.17 -19.07
CA ILE A 144 14.06 -0.50 -19.54
C ILE A 144 14.61 -1.74 -18.83
N SER A 145 14.36 -1.92 -17.52
CA SER A 145 14.77 -3.13 -16.80
C SER A 145 13.94 -4.37 -17.16
N PHE A 146 12.65 -4.22 -17.48
CA PHE A 146 11.81 -5.29 -18.02
C PHE A 146 12.21 -5.67 -19.46
N LEU A 147 12.54 -4.68 -20.30
CA LEU A 147 13.06 -4.91 -21.64
C LEU A 147 14.43 -5.58 -21.58
N SER A 148 15.35 -5.12 -20.72
CA SER A 148 16.67 -5.75 -20.56
C SER A 148 16.58 -7.20 -20.07
N CYS A 149 15.64 -7.51 -19.17
CA CYS A 149 15.34 -8.90 -18.78
C CYS A 149 14.79 -9.70 -19.96
N SER A 150 13.91 -9.12 -20.79
CA SER A 150 13.35 -9.77 -21.98
C SER A 150 14.40 -10.02 -23.08
N VAL A 151 15.37 -9.10 -23.29
CA VAL A 151 16.45 -9.31 -24.27
C VAL A 151 17.42 -10.40 -23.78
N ILE A 152 17.69 -10.45 -22.47
CA ILE A 152 18.51 -11.52 -21.88
C ILE A 152 17.80 -12.88 -21.99
N ILE A 153 16.49 -12.95 -21.73
CA ILE A 153 15.72 -14.19 -21.86
C ILE A 153 15.67 -14.67 -23.31
N HIS A 154 15.50 -13.77 -24.30
CA HIS A 154 15.47 -14.16 -25.72
C HIS A 154 16.86 -14.58 -26.24
N SER A 155 17.95 -13.94 -25.76
CA SER A 155 19.31 -14.32 -26.10
C SER A 155 19.73 -15.67 -25.49
N LEU A 156 19.21 -16.03 -24.32
CA LEU A 156 19.44 -17.33 -23.69
C LEU A 156 18.59 -18.44 -24.34
N TYR A 157 17.36 -18.16 -24.74
CA TYR A 157 16.50 -19.13 -25.44
C TYR A 157 16.99 -19.45 -26.86
N SER A 158 17.61 -18.49 -27.55
CA SER A 158 18.16 -18.73 -28.90
C SER A 158 19.42 -19.61 -28.91
N SER A 159 20.07 -19.82 -27.76
CA SER A 159 21.21 -20.73 -27.59
C SER A 159 20.84 -22.14 -27.12
N VAL A 160 19.56 -22.42 -26.85
CA VAL A 160 19.06 -23.71 -26.34
C VAL A 160 17.89 -24.21 -27.21
N THR A 161 18.03 -24.13 -28.53
CA THR A 161 17.26 -24.97 -29.47
C THR A 161 18.22 -25.54 -30.51
N PRO A 162 18.25 -26.87 -30.71
CA PRO A 162 19.21 -27.56 -31.58
C PRO A 162 18.92 -27.38 -33.08
#